data_AF-A0A3E0HU20-F1
#
_entry.id   AF-A0A3E0HU20-F1
#
_cell.length_a   1.000
_cell.length_b   1.000
_cell.length_c   1.000
_cell.angle_alpha   90.00
_cell.angle_beta   90.00
_cell.angle_gamma   90.00
#
_symmetry.space_group_name_H-M   'P 1'
#
loop_
_entity.id
_entity.type
_entity.pdbx_description
1 polymer ?
#
loop_
_entity_poly.entity_id
_entity_poly.type
_entity_poly.pdbx_seq_one_letter_code
_entity_poly.pdbx_strand_id
1 'polypeptide(L)'
;MDFGPDGLAGLRALVTARALACGLARTRTEDLVLAVHELATNSVRHGGGRGRCRMWREGTALVCEVSDRGWITDPLAGRRRPPADQPGGRGLWLVNQLCDVMEVQSSPDGTVVRVRMSDGR
;
A
#
# COMPACT_ATOMS: atom_id res chain seq x y z
N MET A 1 -4.63 9.58 -7.62
CA MET A 1 -3.95 10.71 -7.00
C MET A 1 -2.46 10.52 -7.17
N ASP A 2 -1.78 11.48 -7.80
CA ASP A 2 -0.31 11.52 -7.77
C ASP A 2 0.16 12.06 -6.42
N PHE A 3 1.27 11.54 -5.90
CA PHE A 3 1.85 11.96 -4.64
C PHE A 3 3.38 12.03 -4.71
N GLY A 4 3.94 12.83 -3.81
CA GLY A 4 5.38 12.90 -3.50
C GLY A 4 5.57 13.08 -1.99
N PRO A 5 6.75 13.49 -1.51
CA PRO A 5 7.05 13.60 -0.08
C PRO A 5 6.01 14.42 0.71
N ASP A 6 5.59 15.56 0.17
CA ASP A 6 4.64 16.47 0.84
C ASP A 6 3.16 16.04 0.71
N GLY A 7 2.90 15.03 -0.13
CA GLY A 7 1.55 14.56 -0.46
C GLY A 7 1.02 13.45 0.46
N LEU A 8 1.83 12.91 1.37
CA LEU A 8 1.48 11.73 2.17
C LEU A 8 0.29 11.98 3.12
N ALA A 9 0.20 13.18 3.70
CA ALA A 9 -0.92 13.54 4.57
C ALA A 9 -2.25 13.63 3.79
N GLY A 10 -2.21 14.21 2.58
CA GLY A 10 -3.36 14.29 1.68
C GLY A 10 -3.80 12.91 1.19
N LEU A 11 -2.83 12.05 0.86
CA LEU A 11 -3.11 10.67 0.48
C LEU A 11 -3.78 9.90 1.62
N ARG A 12 -3.29 10.04 2.85
CA ARG A 12 -3.89 9.42 4.04
C ARG A 12 -5.36 9.81 4.19
N ALA A 13 -5.66 11.11 4.14
CA ALA A 13 -7.04 11.60 4.26
C ALA A 13 -7.94 11.08 3.13
N LEU A 14 -7.44 11.02 1.89
CA LEU A 14 -8.17 10.47 0.76
C LEU A 14 -8.50 8.98 0.94
N VAL A 15 -7.52 8.18 1.40
CA VAL A 15 -7.71 6.74 1.65
C VAL A 15 -8.75 6.54 2.75
N THR A 16 -8.66 7.28 3.86
CA THR A 16 -9.65 7.22 4.94
C THR A 16 -11.06 7.51 4.42
N ALA A 17 -11.24 8.62 3.68
CA ALA A 17 -12.55 9.00 3.15
C ALA A 17 -13.12 7.95 2.19
N ARG A 18 -12.28 7.36 1.34
CA ARG A 18 -12.70 6.32 0.38
C ARG A 18 -13.03 4.99 1.05
N ALA A 19 -12.26 4.58 2.04
CA ALA A 19 -12.50 3.37 2.82
C ALA A 19 -13.86 3.43 3.52
N LEU A 20 -14.12 4.53 4.25
CA LEU A 20 -15.40 4.75 4.92
C LEU A 20 -16.57 4.84 3.93
N ALA A 21 -16.40 5.53 2.81
CA ALA A 21 -17.42 5.62 1.76
C ALA A 21 -17.71 4.26 1.08
N CYS A 22 -16.75 3.33 1.10
CA CYS A 22 -16.94 1.96 0.62
C CYS A 22 -17.58 1.04 1.68
N GLY A 23 -17.83 1.55 2.88
CA GLY A 23 -18.45 0.82 3.97
C GLY A 23 -17.51 0.00 4.82
N LEU A 24 -16.19 0.16 4.70
CA LEU A 24 -15.23 -0.54 5.57
C LEU A 24 -15.39 -0.11 7.03
N ALA A 25 -15.31 -1.08 7.94
CA ALA A 25 -15.26 -0.86 9.37
C ALA A 25 -14.08 0.05 9.74
N ARG A 26 -14.20 0.76 10.86
CA ARG A 26 -13.18 1.74 11.27
C ARG A 26 -11.79 1.11 11.45
N THR A 27 -11.72 -0.06 12.07
CA THR A 27 -10.46 -0.81 12.25
C THR A 27 -9.83 -1.18 10.92
N ARG A 28 -10.63 -1.70 9.98
CA ARG A 28 -10.19 -2.04 8.61
C ARG A 28 -9.77 -0.82 7.81
N THR A 29 -10.41 0.31 8.05
CA THR A 29 -10.01 1.60 7.49
C THR A 29 -8.64 2.03 8.01
N GLU A 30 -8.38 1.91 9.31
CA GLU A 30 -7.09 2.22 9.92
C GLU A 30 -5.97 1.30 9.37
N ASP A 31 -6.24 0.00 9.23
CA ASP A 31 -5.33 -0.97 8.63
C ASP A 31 -5.00 -0.62 7.16
N LEU A 32 -6.02 -0.30 6.35
CA LEU A 32 -5.82 0.08 4.95
C LEU A 32 -5.04 1.39 4.84
N VAL A 33 -5.33 2.36 5.71
CA VAL A 33 -4.63 3.63 5.75
C VAL A 33 -3.14 3.42 6.06
N LEU A 34 -2.83 2.60 7.05
CA LEU A 34 -1.44 2.26 7.39
C LEU A 34 -0.75 1.53 6.24
N ALA A 35 -1.41 0.54 5.64
CA ALA A 35 -0.88 -0.18 4.49
C ALA A 35 -0.55 0.76 3.31
N VAL A 36 -1.48 1.63 2.92
CA VAL A 36 -1.23 2.58 1.81
C VAL A 36 -0.17 3.61 2.17
N HIS A 37 -0.08 4.01 3.44
CA HIS A 37 0.99 4.91 3.91
C HIS A 37 2.38 4.28 3.79
N GLU A 38 2.52 3.00 4.16
CA GLU A 38 3.78 2.25 4.00
C GLU A 38 4.15 2.10 2.52
N LEU A 39 3.18 1.76 1.66
CA LEU A 39 3.42 1.67 0.22
C LEU A 39 3.85 3.02 -0.37
N ALA A 40 3.16 4.10 -0.04
CA ALA A 40 3.51 5.43 -0.52
C ALA A 40 4.87 5.90 0.00
N THR A 41 5.21 5.57 1.25
CA THR A 41 6.53 5.86 1.82
C THR A 41 7.62 5.07 1.10
N ASN A 42 7.38 3.81 0.74
CA ASN A 42 8.30 3.02 -0.08
C ASN A 42 8.45 3.62 -1.48
N SER A 43 7.38 4.05 -2.12
CA SER A 43 7.45 4.74 -3.42
C SER A 43 8.27 6.03 -3.34
N VAL A 44 8.13 6.81 -2.26
CA VAL A 44 8.92 8.04 -2.07
C VAL A 44 10.40 7.72 -1.79
N ARG A 45 10.69 6.73 -0.94
CA ARG A 45 12.07 6.41 -0.53
C ARG A 45 12.85 5.59 -1.55
N HIS A 46 12.17 4.68 -2.23
CA HIS A 46 12.77 3.63 -3.08
C HIS A 46 12.21 3.64 -4.51
N GLY A 47 11.03 4.22 -4.73
CA GLY A 47 10.31 4.24 -6.02
C GLY A 47 10.60 5.43 -6.94
N GLY A 48 11.67 6.18 -6.70
CA GLY A 48 12.02 7.37 -7.48
C GLY A 48 11.36 8.67 -7.00
N GLY A 49 10.90 8.73 -5.75
CA GLY A 49 10.49 9.98 -5.09
C GLY A 49 9.00 10.34 -5.25
N ARG A 50 8.28 9.68 -6.15
CA ARG A 50 6.87 9.94 -6.43
C ARG A 50 6.14 8.64 -6.76
N GLY A 51 4.83 8.65 -6.60
CA GLY A 51 3.98 7.55 -6.99
C GLY A 51 2.58 8.00 -7.33
N ARG A 52 1.76 7.04 -7.75
CA ARG A 52 0.34 7.22 -8.04
C ARG A 52 -0.47 6.21 -7.25
N CYS A 53 -1.49 6.69 -6.55
CA CYS A 53 -2.48 5.87 -5.88
C CYS A 53 -3.79 5.87 -6.67
N ARG A 54 -4.36 4.70 -6.92
CA ARG A 54 -5.70 4.50 -7.50
C ARG A 54 -6.50 3.62 -6.57
N MET A 55 -7.79 3.92 -6.43
CA MET A 55 -8.70 3.12 -5.60
C MET A 55 -10.00 2.88 -6.36
N TRP A 56 -10.49 1.65 -6.30
CA TRP A 56 -11.77 1.26 -6.90
C TRP A 56 -12.37 0.10 -6.11
N ARG A 57 -13.68 -0.09 -6.24
CA ARG A 57 -14.37 -1.24 -5.66
C ARG A 57 -14.32 -2.42 -6.61
N GLU A 58 -14.14 -3.61 -6.06
CA GLU A 58 -14.31 -4.87 -6.78
C GLU A 58 -15.14 -5.82 -5.90
N GLY A 59 -16.42 -5.96 -6.25
CA GLY A 59 -17.40 -6.64 -5.40
C GLY A 59 -17.54 -5.96 -4.05
N THR A 60 -17.32 -6.71 -2.97
CA THR A 60 -17.34 -6.21 -1.58
C THR A 60 -16.00 -5.66 -1.11
N ALA A 61 -14.94 -5.76 -1.92
CA ALA A 61 -13.62 -5.29 -1.56
C ALA A 61 -13.35 -3.88 -2.10
N LEU A 62 -12.58 -3.10 -1.34
CA LEU A 62 -11.86 -1.93 -1.82
C LEU A 62 -10.47 -2.36 -2.25
N VAL A 63 -10.12 -2.06 -3.50
CA VAL A 63 -8.78 -2.27 -4.06
C VAL A 63 -8.04 -0.95 -4.04
N CYS A 64 -6.81 -0.95 -3.54
CA CYS A 64 -5.89 0.17 -3.64
C CYS A 64 -4.64 -0.26 -4.40
N GLU A 65 -4.28 0.49 -5.44
CA GLU A 65 -3.09 0.31 -6.25
C GLU A 65 -2.14 1.47 -6.01
N VAL A 66 -0.90 1.17 -5.67
CA VAL A 66 0.20 2.13 -5.61
C VAL A 66 1.21 1.75 -6.68
N SER A 67 1.51 2.68 -7.57
CA SER A 67 2.50 2.50 -8.64
C SER A 67 3.59 3.55 -8.59
N ASP A 68 4.83 3.15 -8.85
CA ASP A 68 6.01 4.01 -8.89
C ASP A 68 7.05 3.51 -9.92
N ARG A 69 8.19 4.21 -10.03
CA ARG A 69 9.27 3.89 -10.98
C ARG A 69 10.38 3.03 -10.38
N GLY A 70 10.19 2.52 -9.17
CA GLY A 70 11.15 1.66 -8.49
C GLY A 70 11.13 0.24 -9.03
N TRP A 71 12.13 -0.54 -8.62
CA TRP A 71 12.25 -1.94 -8.96
C TRP A 71 12.58 -2.75 -7.71
N ILE A 72 11.66 -3.64 -7.34
CA ILE A 72 11.83 -4.63 -6.27
C ILE A 72 12.44 -5.88 -6.88
N THR A 73 13.70 -6.15 -6.54
CA THR A 73 14.46 -7.30 -7.05
C THR A 73 14.30 -8.56 -6.19
N ASP A 74 13.91 -8.42 -4.92
CA ASP A 74 13.63 -9.57 -4.04
C ASP A 74 12.23 -10.13 -4.34
N PRO A 75 12.09 -11.34 -4.91
CA PRO A 75 10.79 -11.95 -5.20
C PRO A 75 9.97 -12.28 -3.94
N LEU A 76 10.60 -12.23 -2.76
CA LEU A 76 9.99 -12.53 -1.47
C LEU A 76 9.81 -11.30 -0.60
N ALA A 77 9.99 -10.10 -1.17
CA ALA A 77 9.68 -8.85 -0.52
C ALA A 77 8.23 -8.84 0.00
N GLY A 78 8.08 -8.51 1.29
CA GLY A 78 6.79 -8.52 1.99
C GLY A 78 6.25 -9.89 2.40
N ARG A 79 6.85 -10.99 1.96
CA ARG A 79 6.45 -12.36 2.34
C ARG A 79 7.23 -12.92 3.52
N ARG A 80 8.47 -12.44 3.72
CA ARG A 80 9.32 -12.84 4.83
C ARG A 80 9.22 -11.85 5.97
N ARG A 81 9.05 -12.36 7.20
CA ARG A 81 9.15 -11.53 8.40
C ARG A 81 10.58 -11.03 8.54
N PRO A 82 10.82 -9.71 8.54
CA PRO A 82 12.15 -9.17 8.78
C PRO A 82 12.58 -9.44 10.23
N PRO A 83 13.89 -9.63 10.49
CA PRO A 83 14.44 -9.70 11.85
C PRO A 83 14.01 -8.50 12.70
N ALA A 84 13.80 -8.72 14.00
CA ALA A 84 13.30 -7.69 14.91
C ALA A 84 14.28 -6.50 15.04
N ASP A 85 15.57 -6.78 14.92
CA ASP A 85 16.70 -5.87 15.01
C ASP A 85 17.04 -5.15 13.70
N GLN A 86 16.41 -5.51 12.58
CA GLN A 86 16.66 -4.85 11.29
C GLN A 86 16.12 -3.41 11.27
N PRO A 87 16.97 -2.40 10.99
CA PRO A 87 16.51 -1.03 10.76
C PRO A 87 15.78 -0.93 9.42
N GLY A 88 14.48 -0.63 9.44
CA GLY A 88 13.67 -0.47 8.23
C GLY A 88 13.28 -1.79 7.55
N GLY A 89 12.80 -1.72 6.30
CA GLY A 89 12.45 -2.90 5.49
C GLY A 89 11.17 -3.65 5.89
N ARG A 90 10.42 -3.16 6.88
CA ARG A 90 9.22 -3.83 7.39
C ARG A 90 7.94 -3.45 6.65
N GLY A 91 7.94 -2.37 5.88
CA GLY A 91 6.73 -1.79 5.28
C GLY A 91 5.94 -2.78 4.43
N LEU A 92 6.59 -3.44 3.46
CA LEU A 92 5.90 -4.42 2.60
C LEU A 92 5.42 -5.65 3.39
N TRP A 93 6.15 -6.06 4.43
CA TRP A 93 5.71 -7.18 5.27
C TRP A 93 4.48 -6.80 6.08
N LEU A 94 4.47 -5.60 6.67
CA LEU A 94 3.34 -5.06 7.41
C LEU A 94 2.11 -4.93 6.53
N VAL A 95 2.25 -4.39 5.31
CA VAL A 95 1.16 -4.31 4.32
C VAL A 95 0.55 -5.68 4.07
N ASN A 96 1.38 -6.70 3.91
CA ASN A 96 0.93 -8.08 3.67
C ASN A 96 0.25 -8.72 4.90
N GLN A 97 0.42 -8.17 6.11
CA GLN A 97 -0.32 -8.62 7.30
C GLN A 97 -1.65 -7.89 7.49
N LEU A 98 -1.74 -6.64 7.04
CA LEU A 98 -2.91 -5.78 7.26
C LEU A 98 -4.01 -6.04 6.23
N CYS A 99 -3.65 -6.34 4.98
CA CYS A 99 -4.59 -6.52 3.88
C CYS A 99 -4.96 -7.98 3.64
N ASP A 100 -6.13 -8.23 3.05
CA ASP A 100 -6.59 -9.60 2.73
C ASP A 100 -5.73 -10.24 1.64
N VAL A 101 -5.37 -9.44 0.64
CA VAL A 101 -4.52 -9.84 -0.49
C VAL A 101 -3.58 -8.71 -0.82
N MET A 102 -2.31 -9.06 -1.04
CA MET A 102 -1.30 -8.18 -1.59
C MET A 102 -0.68 -8.82 -2.84
N GLU A 103 -0.70 -8.09 -3.94
CA GLU A 103 -0.09 -8.45 -5.21
C GLU A 103 1.02 -7.46 -5.52
N VAL A 104 2.20 -7.97 -5.88
CA VAL A 104 3.34 -7.14 -6.28
C VAL A 104 3.73 -7.53 -7.69
N GLN A 105 3.75 -6.55 -8.58
CA GLN A 105 4.28 -6.67 -9.92
C GLN A 105 5.41 -5.65 -10.04
N SER A 106 6.63 -6.12 -10.25
CA SER A 106 7.80 -5.24 -10.32
C SER A 106 8.74 -5.68 -11.43
N SER A 107 9.26 -4.70 -12.15
CA SER A 107 10.18 -4.86 -13.28
C SER A 107 11.08 -3.62 -13.36
N PRO A 108 12.09 -3.62 -14.24
CA PRO A 108 12.87 -2.40 -14.52
C PRO A 108 12.03 -1.19 -14.96
N ASP A 109 10.82 -1.40 -15.49
CA ASP A 109 9.92 -0.32 -15.93
C ASP A 109 9.09 0.30 -14.79
N GLY A 110 9.13 -0.29 -13.59
CA GLY A 110 8.44 0.22 -12.42
C GLY A 110 7.84 -0.87 -11.54
N THR A 111 7.21 -0.42 -10.46
CA THR A 111 6.55 -1.28 -9.47
C THR A 111 5.10 -0.90 -9.33
N VAL A 112 4.23 -1.91 -9.26
CA VAL A 112 2.81 -1.80 -8.94
C VAL A 112 2.54 -2.75 -7.78
N VAL A 113 2.07 -2.18 -6.67
CA VAL A 113 1.56 -2.94 -5.53
C VAL A 113 0.07 -2.74 -5.43
N ARG A 114 -0.68 -3.84 -5.43
CA ARG A 114 -2.13 -3.84 -5.31
C ARG A 114 -2.52 -4.54 -4.02
N VAL A 115 -3.35 -3.88 -3.21
CA VAL A 115 -3.89 -4.45 -1.99
C VAL A 115 -5.41 -4.47 -2.04
N ARG A 116 -5.99 -5.53 -1.48
CA ARG A 116 -7.45 -5.71 -1.40
C ARG A 116 -7.85 -5.78 0.06
N MET A 117 -8.89 -5.04 0.38
CA MET A 117 -9.45 -4.98 1.72
C MET A 117 -10.97 -5.12 1.66
N SER A 118 -11.50 -6.08 2.40
CA SER A 118 -12.92 -6.24 2.64
C SER A 118 -13.20 -6.22 4.13
N ASP A 119 -14.42 -5.83 4.49
CA ASP A 119 -14.95 -6.21 5.80
C ASP A 119 -15.24 -7.71 5.72
N GLY A 120 -14.54 -8.49 6.56
CA GLY A 120 -14.71 -9.92 6.62
C GLY A 120 -16.19 -10.28 6.73
N ARG A 121 -16.63 -11.28 5.95
CA ARG A 121 -17.85 -12.03 6.27
C ARG A 121 -17.57 -12.98 7.42
#